data_AF-A0ABD6RR73-F1
#
_entry.id   AF-A0ABD6RR73-F1
#
_cell.length_a   1.000
_cell.length_b   1.000
_cell.length_c   1.000
_cell.angle_alpha   90.00
_cell.angle_beta   90.00
_cell.angle_gamma   90.00
#
_symmetry.space_group_name_H-M   'P 1'
#
loop_
_entity.id
_entity.type
_entity.pdbx_description
1 polymer ?
#
loop_
_entity_poly.entity_id
_entity_poly.type
_entity_poly.pdbx_seq_one_letter_code
_entity_poly.pdbx_strand_id
1 'polypeptide(L)'
;MTDEEKAVAKADAKAKADEAKKNIDAATTDAEVDQAKSTGTTEVNAVNPAAQSKPAAKQAIDDALKAKESAIDSRTDLTDEEKAAAKADAKAKADEAKKNIDVATTNSEVDQAKTDGTTEVNGVEPTAQSKPAAKQAIDDALKTKESAIDSRTDLTD
;
A
#
# COMPACT_ATOMS: atom_id res chain seq x y z
N MET A 1 -1.98 -10.99 -11.61
CA MET A 1 -1.67 -10.32 -12.88
C MET A 1 -2.86 -9.50 -13.32
N THR A 2 -2.60 -8.40 -14.01
CA THR A 2 -3.62 -7.61 -14.70
C THR A 2 -3.93 -8.21 -16.07
N ASP A 3 -4.99 -7.75 -16.71
CA ASP A 3 -5.42 -8.24 -18.01
C ASP A 3 -4.43 -7.84 -19.12
N GLU A 4 -3.76 -6.70 -18.99
CA GLU A 4 -2.69 -6.27 -19.88
C GLU A 4 -1.49 -7.23 -19.81
N GLU A 5 -1.05 -7.60 -18.61
CA GLU A 5 0.05 -8.56 -18.42
C GLU A 5 -0.31 -9.94 -19.00
N LYS A 6 -1.56 -10.39 -18.82
CA LYS A 6 -2.07 -11.63 -19.43
C LYS A 6 -2.12 -11.52 -20.96
N ALA A 7 -2.52 -10.37 -21.50
CA ALA A 7 -2.61 -10.16 -22.94
C ALA A 7 -1.23 -10.25 -23.60
N VAL A 8 -0.20 -9.65 -22.98
CA VAL A 8 1.19 -9.78 -23.43
C VAL A 8 1.64 -11.24 -23.43
N ALA A 9 1.36 -11.99 -22.36
CA ALA A 9 1.72 -13.41 -22.29
C ALA A 9 1.02 -14.25 -23.38
N LYS A 10 -0.27 -13.99 -23.62
CA LYS A 10 -1.03 -14.68 -24.68
C LYS A 10 -0.50 -14.33 -26.07
N ALA A 11 -0.12 -13.08 -26.30
CA ALA A 11 0.47 -12.64 -27.57
C ALA A 11 1.82 -13.32 -27.83
N ASP A 12 2.66 -13.45 -26.80
CA ASP A 12 3.94 -14.17 -26.90
C ASP A 12 3.75 -15.67 -27.19
N ALA A 13 2.84 -16.34 -26.48
CA ALA A 13 2.48 -17.73 -26.77
C ALA A 13 1.93 -17.92 -28.18
N LYS A 14 1.09 -16.99 -28.65
CA LYS A 14 0.57 -17.00 -30.02
C LYS A 14 1.68 -16.82 -31.05
N ALA A 15 2.62 -15.89 -30.84
CA ALA A 15 3.73 -15.67 -31.76
C ALA A 15 4.60 -16.93 -31.90
N LYS A 16 4.92 -17.60 -30.77
CA LYS A 16 5.65 -18.88 -30.77
C LYS A 16 4.89 -20.00 -31.50
N ALA A 17 3.58 -20.09 -31.29
CA ALA A 17 2.75 -21.07 -31.99
C ALA A 17 2.66 -20.81 -33.50
N ASP A 18 2.57 -19.54 -33.91
CA ASP A 18 2.52 -19.15 -35.32
C ASP A 18 3.87 -19.43 -36.00
N GLU A 19 5.00 -19.21 -35.31
CA GLU A 19 6.34 -19.55 -35.81
C GLU A 19 6.54 -21.05 -35.97
N ALA A 20 6.11 -21.85 -34.98
CA ALA A 20 6.15 -23.30 -35.08
C ALA A 20 5.36 -23.85 -36.28
N LYS A 21 4.20 -23.26 -36.59
CA LYS A 21 3.39 -23.64 -37.75
C LYS A 21 4.10 -23.32 -39.06
N LYS A 22 4.74 -22.15 -39.18
CA LYS A 22 5.55 -21.83 -40.37
C LYS A 22 6.70 -22.82 -40.56
N ASN A 23 7.35 -23.22 -39.48
CA ASN A 23 8.43 -24.23 -39.54
C ASN A 23 7.90 -25.59 -40.00
N ILE A 24 6.69 -25.97 -39.59
CA ILE A 24 6.02 -27.19 -40.08
C ILE A 24 5.67 -27.05 -41.58
N ASP A 25 5.11 -25.91 -42.00
CA ASP A 25 4.76 -25.68 -43.41
C ASP A 25 6.00 -25.69 -44.33
N ALA A 26 7.16 -25.30 -43.81
CA ALA A 26 8.45 -25.32 -44.52
C ALA A 26 9.18 -26.67 -44.49
N ALA A 27 8.76 -27.60 -43.62
CA ALA A 27 9.40 -28.91 -43.48
C ALA A 27 9.18 -29.77 -44.73
N THR A 28 10.22 -30.49 -45.16
CA THR A 28 10.22 -31.33 -46.37
C THR A 28 10.20 -32.82 -46.07
N THR A 29 10.39 -33.19 -44.81
CA THR A 29 10.43 -34.57 -44.32
C THR A 29 9.62 -34.73 -43.03
N ASP A 30 9.16 -35.95 -42.76
CA ASP A 30 8.44 -36.26 -41.51
C ASP A 30 9.29 -35.98 -40.26
N ALA A 31 10.60 -36.21 -40.33
CA ALA A 31 11.51 -35.94 -39.23
C ALA A 31 11.61 -34.43 -38.91
N GLU A 32 11.62 -33.57 -39.94
CA GLU A 32 11.59 -32.11 -39.77
C GLU A 32 10.24 -31.64 -39.19
N VAL A 33 9.13 -32.24 -39.64
CA VAL A 33 7.79 -31.98 -39.07
C VAL A 33 7.75 -32.31 -37.58
N ASP A 34 8.24 -33.49 -37.20
CA ASP A 34 8.26 -33.93 -35.80
C ASP A 34 9.17 -33.04 -34.93
N GLN A 35 10.31 -32.61 -35.46
CA GLN A 35 11.20 -31.69 -34.77
C GLN A 35 10.53 -30.31 -34.58
N ALA A 36 9.97 -29.72 -35.65
CA ALA A 36 9.31 -28.41 -35.57
C ALA A 36 8.12 -28.44 -34.59
N LYS A 37 7.36 -29.53 -34.57
CA LYS A 37 6.30 -29.78 -33.59
C LYS A 37 6.85 -29.86 -32.16
N SER A 38 7.91 -30.64 -31.93
CA SER A 38 8.51 -30.80 -30.60
C SER A 38 9.06 -29.48 -30.06
N THR A 39 9.82 -28.74 -30.88
CA THR A 39 10.33 -27.41 -30.52
C THR A 39 9.18 -26.44 -30.25
N GLY A 40 8.21 -26.33 -31.16
CA GLY A 40 7.10 -25.40 -31.03
C GLY A 40 6.25 -25.64 -29.77
N THR A 41 5.94 -26.91 -29.46
CA THR A 41 5.24 -27.24 -28.22
C THR A 41 6.06 -26.89 -26.97
N THR A 42 7.37 -27.11 -27.00
CA THR A 42 8.27 -26.75 -25.89
C THR A 42 8.29 -25.23 -25.67
N GLU A 43 8.45 -24.45 -26.74
CA GLU A 43 8.51 -22.99 -26.65
C GLU A 43 7.19 -22.38 -26.17
N VAL A 44 6.06 -22.84 -26.69
CA VAL A 44 4.73 -22.38 -26.24
C VAL A 44 4.51 -22.69 -24.77
N ASN A 45 4.88 -23.89 -24.32
CA ASN A 45 4.76 -24.30 -22.92
C ASN A 45 5.74 -23.54 -21.99
N ALA A 46 6.84 -23.01 -22.53
CA ALA A 46 7.81 -22.22 -21.77
C ALA A 46 7.35 -20.78 -21.48
N VAL A 47 6.20 -20.33 -22.03
CA VAL A 47 5.66 -19.00 -21.72
C VAL A 47 5.17 -18.97 -20.27
N ASN A 48 5.92 -18.25 -19.43
CA ASN A 48 5.65 -18.11 -18.01
C ASN A 48 5.66 -16.63 -17.60
N PRO A 49 4.50 -15.96 -17.56
CA PRO A 49 4.44 -14.54 -17.26
C PRO A 49 4.48 -14.26 -15.75
N ALA A 50 5.09 -13.13 -15.36
CA ALA A 50 5.19 -12.70 -13.97
C ALA A 50 4.30 -11.47 -13.70
N ALA A 51 3.64 -11.43 -12.54
CA ALA A 51 2.89 -10.26 -12.10
C ALA A 51 3.85 -9.13 -11.68
N GLN A 52 3.60 -7.91 -12.14
CA GLN A 52 4.41 -6.72 -11.85
C GLN A 52 3.56 -5.62 -11.18
N SER A 53 2.40 -5.29 -11.76
CA SER A 53 1.62 -4.11 -11.34
C SER A 53 1.10 -4.23 -9.90
N LYS A 54 0.45 -5.35 -9.55
CA LYS A 54 -0.11 -5.54 -8.20
C LYS A 54 0.95 -5.60 -7.09
N PRO A 55 2.04 -6.39 -7.22
CA PRO A 55 3.12 -6.39 -6.22
C PRO A 55 3.73 -5.00 -5.99
N ALA A 56 4.01 -4.25 -7.07
CA ALA A 56 4.58 -2.91 -6.97
C ALA A 56 3.63 -1.93 -6.25
N ALA A 57 2.33 -1.98 -6.56
CA ALA A 57 1.33 -1.16 -5.88
C ALA A 57 1.22 -1.47 -4.39
N LYS A 58 1.23 -2.75 -4.00
CA LYS A 58 1.19 -3.15 -2.58
C LYS A 58 2.43 -2.68 -1.82
N GLN A 59 3.61 -2.76 -2.43
CA GLN A 59 4.85 -2.25 -1.83
C GLN A 59 4.76 -0.75 -1.57
N ALA A 60 4.21 0.03 -2.51
CA ALA A 60 4.01 1.47 -2.31
C ALA A 60 3.08 1.79 -1.13
N ILE A 61 2.04 0.98 -0.91
CA ILE A 61 1.16 1.11 0.27
C ILE A 61 1.91 0.78 1.57
N ASP A 62 2.75 -0.27 1.57
CA ASP A 62 3.58 -0.62 2.72
C ASP A 62 4.58 0.48 3.08
N ASP A 63 5.22 1.08 2.07
CA ASP A 63 6.17 2.18 2.28
C ASP A 63 5.47 3.42 2.83
N ALA A 64 4.28 3.76 2.32
CA ALA A 64 3.47 4.86 2.83
C ALA A 64 3.02 4.62 4.29
N LEU A 65 2.57 3.41 4.61
CA LEU A 65 2.19 3.05 5.98
C LEU A 65 3.37 3.21 6.95
N LYS A 66 4.53 2.67 6.59
CA LYS A 66 5.75 2.75 7.42
C LYS A 66 6.18 4.20 7.65
N ALA A 67 6.13 5.04 6.61
CA ALA A 67 6.43 6.46 6.73
C ALA A 67 5.44 7.16 7.67
N LYS A 68 4.15 6.84 7.56
CA LYS A 68 3.11 7.42 8.40
C LYS A 68 3.23 7.01 9.87
N GLU A 69 3.47 5.74 10.14
CA GLU A 69 3.71 5.24 11.50
C GLU A 69 4.92 5.93 12.15
N SER A 70 6.01 6.11 11.38
CA SER A 70 7.20 6.83 11.85
C SER A 70 6.91 8.29 12.18
N ALA A 71 6.10 8.97 11.37
CA ALA A 71 5.66 10.33 11.64
C ALA A 71 4.81 10.42 12.91
N ILE A 72 3.87 9.47 13.12
CA ILE A 72 3.06 9.37 14.35
C ILE A 72 3.96 9.12 15.57
N ASP A 73 4.96 8.24 15.45
CA ASP A 73 5.88 7.94 16.55
C ASP A 73 6.70 9.15 16.99
N SER A 74 7.08 10.00 16.03
CA SER A 74 7.84 11.22 16.31
C SER A 74 7.05 12.29 17.07
N ARG A 75 5.71 12.19 17.13
CA ARG A 75 4.87 13.17 17.84
C ARG A 75 5.00 13.04 19.35
N THR A 76 5.61 14.04 19.99
CA THR A 76 5.84 14.07 21.44
C THR A 76 4.67 14.64 22.23
N ASP A 77 3.71 15.27 21.56
CA ASP A 77 2.50 15.81 22.16
C ASP A 77 1.43 14.74 22.42
N LEU A 78 1.49 13.62 21.68
CA LEU A 78 0.60 12.46 21.87
C LEU A 78 1.03 11.58 23.07
N THR A 79 0.08 10.81 23.59
CA THR A 79 0.35 9.64 24.43
C THR A 79 0.56 8.38 23.59
N ASP A 80 1.00 7.29 24.22
CA ASP A 80 1.21 6.02 23.52
C ASP A 80 -0.11 5.40 23.07
N GLU A 81 -1.20 5.58 23.82
CA GLU A 81 -2.55 5.13 23.43
C GLU A 81 -3.07 5.89 22.21
N GLU A 82 -2.89 7.21 22.17
CA GLU A 82 -3.28 8.06 21.03
C GLU A 82 -2.47 7.69 19.78
N LYS A 83 -1.16 7.40 19.93
CA LYS A 83 -0.32 6.88 18.83
C LYS A 83 -0.79 5.51 18.36
N ALA A 84 -1.05 4.58 19.27
CA ALA A 84 -1.47 3.22 18.93
C ALA A 84 -2.78 3.23 18.14
N ALA A 85 -3.77 4.03 18.57
CA ALA A 85 -5.03 4.19 17.85
C ALA A 85 -4.82 4.74 16.43
N ALA A 86 -3.95 5.74 16.27
CA ALA A 86 -3.66 6.31 14.96
C ALA A 86 -2.94 5.34 14.02
N LYS A 87 -1.97 4.57 14.52
CA LYS A 87 -1.29 3.54 13.71
C LYS A 87 -2.26 2.42 13.30
N ALA A 88 -3.15 2.01 14.20
CA ALA A 88 -4.17 1.02 13.89
C ALA A 88 -5.11 1.51 12.77
N ASP A 89 -5.52 2.78 12.80
CA ASP A 89 -6.32 3.39 11.74
C ASP A 89 -5.56 3.46 10.40
N ALA A 90 -4.30 3.88 10.40
CA ALA A 90 -3.46 3.89 9.20
C ALA A 90 -3.28 2.48 8.61
N LYS A 91 -3.05 1.48 9.47
CA LYS A 91 -2.94 0.08 9.06
C LYS A 91 -4.25 -0.45 8.46
N ALA A 92 -5.41 -0.12 9.04
CA ALA A 92 -6.70 -0.54 8.51
C ALA A 92 -6.93 0.00 7.08
N LYS A 93 -6.59 1.28 6.84
CA LYS A 93 -6.66 1.90 5.51
C LYS A 93 -5.69 1.23 4.51
N ALA A 94 -4.47 0.94 4.94
CA ALA A 94 -3.49 0.22 4.11
C ALA A 94 -3.98 -1.19 3.73
N ASP A 95 -4.56 -1.91 4.69
CA ASP A 95 -5.09 -3.26 4.45
C ASP A 95 -6.28 -3.22 3.47
N GLU A 96 -7.15 -2.21 3.56
CA GLU A 96 -8.27 -2.04 2.62
C GLU A 96 -7.79 -1.71 1.19
N ALA A 97 -6.82 -0.80 1.06
CA ALA A 97 -6.21 -0.49 -0.23
C ALA A 97 -5.59 -1.73 -0.90
N LYS A 98 -4.95 -2.61 -0.12
CA LYS A 98 -4.38 -3.87 -0.66
C LYS A 98 -5.47 -4.84 -1.14
N LYS A 99 -6.63 -4.89 -0.50
CA LYS A 99 -7.78 -5.67 -1.01
C LYS A 99 -8.29 -5.10 -2.32
N ASN A 100 -8.37 -3.78 -2.44
CA ASN A 100 -8.76 -3.12 -3.69
C ASN A 100 -7.78 -3.44 -4.83
N ILE A 101 -6.48 -3.44 -4.56
CA ILE A 101 -5.44 -3.88 -5.52
C ILE A 101 -5.62 -5.36 -5.90
N ASP A 102 -6.01 -6.22 -4.95
CA ASP A 102 -6.23 -7.64 -5.23
C ASP A 102 -7.39 -7.90 -6.19
N VAL A 103 -8.48 -7.12 -6.09
CA VAL A 103 -9.64 -7.27 -6.96
C VAL A 103 -9.52 -6.54 -8.30
N ALA A 104 -8.65 -5.54 -8.42
CA ALA A 104 -8.40 -4.81 -9.67
C ALA A 104 -8.01 -5.75 -10.83
N THR A 105 -8.58 -5.58 -12.01
CA THR A 105 -8.26 -6.45 -13.17
C THR A 105 -7.34 -5.76 -14.16
N THR A 106 -7.35 -4.43 -14.22
CA THR A 106 -6.53 -3.63 -15.14
C THR A 106 -5.38 -2.92 -14.44
N ASN A 107 -4.38 -2.50 -15.20
CA ASN A 107 -3.30 -1.64 -14.67
C ASN A 107 -3.85 -0.32 -14.12
N SER A 108 -4.84 0.27 -14.80
CA SER A 108 -5.45 1.53 -14.39
C SER A 108 -6.15 1.41 -13.02
N GLU A 109 -6.88 0.33 -12.78
CA GLU A 109 -7.54 0.10 -11.49
C GLU A 109 -6.52 -0.15 -10.37
N VAL A 110 -5.42 -0.86 -10.67
CA VAL A 110 -4.31 -1.04 -9.72
C VAL A 110 -3.68 0.30 -9.33
N ASP A 111 -3.44 1.17 -10.31
CA ASP A 111 -2.87 2.50 -10.08
C ASP A 111 -3.83 3.42 -9.31
N GLN A 112 -5.14 3.33 -9.60
CA GLN A 112 -6.15 4.08 -8.86
C GLN A 112 -6.19 3.62 -7.39
N ALA A 113 -6.31 2.31 -7.13
CA ALA A 113 -6.34 1.75 -5.78
C ALA A 113 -5.07 2.07 -4.97
N LYS A 114 -3.91 2.08 -5.63
CA LYS A 114 -2.64 2.54 -5.05
C LYS A 114 -2.69 4.02 -4.65
N THR A 115 -3.17 4.87 -5.55
CA THR A 115 -3.23 6.33 -5.32
C THR A 115 -4.20 6.67 -4.20
N ASP A 116 -5.39 6.09 -4.22
CA ASP A 116 -6.39 6.29 -3.17
C ASP A 116 -5.88 5.76 -1.83
N GLY A 117 -5.35 4.54 -1.81
CA GLY A 117 -4.82 3.93 -0.59
C GLY A 117 -3.67 4.70 0.05
N THR A 118 -2.71 5.17 -0.75
CA THR A 118 -1.61 6.01 -0.23
C THR A 118 -2.13 7.35 0.29
N THR A 119 -3.12 7.94 -0.35
CA THR A 119 -3.77 9.18 0.11
C THR A 119 -4.47 8.98 1.44
N GLU A 120 -5.28 7.92 1.58
CA GLU A 120 -5.99 7.60 2.80
C GLU A 120 -5.05 7.34 3.97
N VAL A 121 -4.01 6.52 3.77
CA VAL A 121 -2.99 6.23 4.79
C VAL A 121 -2.29 7.51 5.23
N ASN A 122 -1.86 8.34 4.28
CA ASN A 122 -1.18 9.60 4.59
C ASN A 122 -2.11 10.62 5.28
N GLY A 123 -3.41 10.53 5.06
CA GLY A 123 -4.43 11.39 5.67
C GLY A 123 -4.73 11.13 7.15
N VAL A 124 -4.13 10.11 7.79
CA VAL A 124 -4.39 9.83 9.22
C VAL A 124 -3.78 10.89 10.13
N GLU A 125 -4.58 11.73 10.76
CA GLU A 125 -4.07 12.82 11.61
C GLU A 125 -4.54 12.68 13.07
N PRO A 126 -3.69 12.14 13.97
CA PRO A 126 -4.02 12.10 15.39
C PRO A 126 -4.03 13.50 16.02
N THR A 127 -4.95 13.67 16.98
CA THR A 127 -5.06 14.87 17.81
C THR A 127 -4.64 14.54 19.24
N ALA A 128 -3.77 15.36 19.83
CA ALA A 128 -3.39 15.22 21.25
C ALA A 128 -4.55 15.69 22.13
N GLN A 129 -4.97 14.85 23.08
CA GLN A 129 -6.05 15.18 24.01
C GLN A 129 -5.57 15.14 25.45
N SER A 130 -4.82 14.09 25.82
CA SER A 130 -4.51 13.81 27.23
C SER A 130 -3.56 14.84 27.85
N LYS A 131 -2.44 15.17 27.17
CA LYS A 131 -1.47 16.15 27.68
C LYS A 131 -2.02 17.59 27.73
N PRO A 132 -2.69 18.11 26.67
CA PRO A 132 -3.33 19.42 26.72
C PRO A 132 -4.36 19.54 27.86
N ALA A 133 -5.22 18.54 28.03
CA ALA A 133 -6.22 18.53 29.11
C ALA A 133 -5.57 18.56 30.50
N ALA A 134 -4.50 17.78 30.72
CA ALA A 134 -3.78 17.78 31.99
C ALA A 134 -3.11 19.13 32.31
N LYS A 135 -2.53 19.79 31.29
CA LYS A 135 -1.95 21.14 31.46
C LYS A 135 -3.01 22.17 31.81
N GLN A 136 -4.14 22.16 31.11
CA GLN A 136 -5.27 23.05 31.40
C GLN A 136 -5.74 22.90 32.86
N ALA A 137 -5.86 21.66 33.34
CA ALA A 137 -6.25 21.41 34.73
C ALA A 137 -5.26 21.97 35.77
N ILE A 138 -3.95 21.96 35.46
CA ILE A 138 -2.93 22.56 36.31
C ILE A 138 -3.03 24.10 36.29
N ASP A 139 -3.21 24.69 35.11
CA ASP A 139 -3.36 26.14 34.95
C ASP A 139 -4.60 26.66 35.69
N ASP A 140 -5.71 25.93 35.62
CA ASP A 140 -6.93 26.26 36.36
C ASP A 140 -6.75 26.16 37.89
N ALA A 141 -6.01 25.14 38.35
CA ALA A 141 -5.68 24.97 39.77
C ALA A 141 -4.74 26.08 40.28
N LEU A 142 -3.75 26.49 39.47
CA LEU A 142 -2.86 27.60 39.77
C LEU A 142 -3.64 28.91 39.91
N LYS A 143 -4.48 29.24 38.91
CA LYS A 143 -5.31 30.45 38.93
C LYS A 143 -6.23 30.51 40.15
N THR A 144 -6.80 29.37 40.53
CA THR A 144 -7.62 29.24 41.74
C THR A 144 -6.80 29.54 43.00
N LYS A 145 -5.56 29.04 43.07
CA LYS A 145 -4.68 29.23 44.23
C LYS A 145 -4.18 30.67 44.33
N GLU A 146 -3.79 31.30 43.22
CA GLU A 146 -3.40 32.71 43.16
C GLU A 146 -4.53 33.61 43.68
N SER A 147 -5.75 33.43 43.16
CA SER A 147 -6.93 34.20 43.61
C SER A 147 -7.19 34.06 45.12
N ALA A 148 -6.98 32.87 45.68
CA ALA A 148 -7.14 32.62 47.11
C ALA A 148 -6.03 33.27 47.96
N ILE A 149 -4.80 33.35 47.44
CA ILE A 149 -3.68 34.04 48.09
C ILE A 149 -3.91 35.55 48.06
N ASP A 150 -4.28 36.11 46.90
CA ASP A 150 -4.54 37.55 46.73
C ASP A 150 -5.68 38.07 47.64
N SER A 151 -6.61 37.17 48.00
CA SER A 151 -7.73 37.48 48.90
C SER A 151 -7.37 37.43 50.39
N ARG A 152 -6.14 37.06 50.76
CA ARG A 152 -5.71 36.97 52.17
C ARG A 152 -5.43 38.36 52.73
N THR A 153 -6.30 38.82 53.62
CA THR A 153 -6.14 40.10 54.35
C THR A 153 -5.24 39.99 55.58
N ASP A 154 -4.85 38.78 55.96
CA ASP A 154 -3.97 38.49 57.11
C ASP A 154 -2.48 38.48 56.74
N LEU A 155 -2.15 38.68 55.46
CA LEU A 155 -0.79 38.86 54.96
C LEU A 155 -0.54 40.38 54.79
N THR A 156 0.19 41.00 55.71
CA THR A 156 0.71 42.38 55.54
C THR A 156 2.09 42.32 54.86
N ASP A 157 2.36 43.28 53.96
CA ASP A 157 3.65 43.46 53.24
C ASP A 157 4.90 43.39 54.14
#